data_AF-A0A1M5V6H7-F1
#
_entry.id   AF-A0A1M5V6H7-F1
#
_cell.length_a   1.000
_cell.length_b   1.000
_cell.length_c   1.000
_cell.angle_alpha   90.00
_cell.angle_beta   90.00
_cell.angle_gamma   90.00
#
_symmetry.space_group_name_H-M   'P 1'
#
loop_
_entity.id
_entity.type
_entity.pdbx_description
1 polymer ?
#
loop_
_entity_poly.entity_id
_entity_poly.type
_entity_poly.pdbx_seq_one_letter_code
_entity_poly.pdbx_strand_id
1 'polypeptide(L)'
;MGKKLPPIDTLNDAAKDVVECAEKFHKTLVSDDFARFKSWEHCYAMFHDAIHNGKVDVDTLALHLAFYLASWGMYRGSSFLLSQDYKVHKKVVEILLEPKYRDLCGATCKQIQSQMDNLWELTDRIKEYYHSRRYIVEKAQIAAGERDKFTASDVSDILISKVLMGTMGCVPAYDRFFTEGVKLTGATTGQFNRPSIERLIEFYQGYHKQFDMVLEKMSVEGRLPYPQMKLLDMGFWQMCYEPGSEE
;
A
#
# COMPACT_ATOMS: atom_id res chain seq x y z
N MET A 1 14.59 20.18 9.95
CA MET A 1 14.00 21.29 9.17
C MET A 1 12.97 20.71 8.21
N GLY A 2 11.68 20.80 8.54
CA GLY A 2 10.62 20.38 7.62
C GLY A 2 10.59 21.31 6.42
N LYS A 3 10.71 20.79 5.19
CA LYS A 3 10.52 21.59 3.98
C LYS A 3 9.11 22.18 4.03
N LYS A 4 8.98 23.50 3.90
CA LYS A 4 7.68 24.19 3.79
C LYS A 4 6.89 23.56 2.63
N LEU A 5 5.57 23.41 2.78
CA LEU A 5 4.68 23.06 1.68
C LEU A 5 4.89 24.05 0.52
N PRO A 6 4.86 23.59 -0.75
CA PRO A 6 5.03 24.48 -1.90
C PRO A 6 3.87 25.49 -1.99
N PRO A 7 4.01 26.57 -2.79
CA PRO A 7 2.98 27.59 -2.96
C PRO A 7 1.61 27.01 -3.33
N ILE A 8 0.51 27.66 -2.90
CA ILE A 8 -0.87 27.18 -3.11
C ILE A 8 -1.18 26.95 -4.60
N ASP A 9 -0.68 27.82 -5.48
CA ASP A 9 -0.91 27.69 -6.93
C ASP A 9 -0.30 26.41 -7.50
N THR A 10 0.93 26.07 -7.09
CA THR A 10 1.60 24.82 -7.51
C THR A 10 0.95 23.57 -6.91
N LEU A 11 0.33 23.68 -5.73
CA LEU A 11 -0.42 22.57 -5.13
C LEU A 11 -1.78 22.36 -5.82
N ASN A 12 -2.39 23.41 -6.36
CA ASN A 12 -3.63 23.32 -7.13
C ASN A 12 -3.42 22.57 -8.46
N ASP A 13 -2.31 22.83 -9.15
CA ASP A 13 -1.93 22.07 -10.35
C ASP A 13 -1.62 20.59 -9.99
N ALA A 14 -0.90 20.34 -8.90
CA ALA A 14 -0.62 18.98 -8.43
C ALA A 14 -1.89 18.19 -8.08
N ALA A 15 -2.87 18.81 -7.44
CA ALA A 15 -4.15 18.14 -7.12
C ALA A 15 -4.92 17.75 -8.39
N LYS A 16 -4.92 18.64 -9.40
CA LYS A 16 -5.53 18.38 -10.70
C LYS A 16 -4.84 17.21 -11.42
N ASP A 17 -3.51 17.20 -11.46
CA ASP A 17 -2.75 16.11 -12.08
C ASP A 17 -3.01 14.76 -11.39
N VAL A 18 -3.10 14.75 -10.06
CA VAL A 18 -3.45 13.55 -9.27
C VAL A 18 -4.83 13.04 -9.63
N VAL A 19 -5.83 13.93 -9.79
CA VAL A 19 -7.18 13.56 -10.23
C VAL A 19 -7.16 12.92 -11.62
N GLU A 20 -6.56 13.60 -12.60
CA GLU A 20 -6.50 13.10 -13.99
C GLU A 20 -5.79 11.75 -14.07
N CYS A 21 -4.71 11.59 -13.31
CA CYS A 21 -3.95 10.35 -13.23
C CYS A 21 -4.74 9.22 -12.52
N ALA A 22 -5.43 9.51 -11.42
CA ALA A 22 -6.26 8.52 -10.74
C ALA A 22 -7.43 8.04 -11.62
N GLU A 23 -8.10 8.95 -12.32
CA GLU A 23 -9.16 8.62 -13.28
C GLU A 23 -8.62 7.80 -14.46
N LYS A 24 -7.45 8.15 -15.00
CA LYS A 24 -6.78 7.37 -16.05
C LYS A 24 -6.44 5.95 -15.60
N PHE A 25 -5.87 5.80 -14.40
CA PHE A 25 -5.55 4.50 -13.81
C PHE A 25 -6.82 3.65 -13.69
N HIS A 26 -7.86 4.20 -13.06
CA HIS A 26 -9.12 3.49 -12.85
C HIS A 26 -9.80 3.12 -14.18
N LYS A 27 -9.84 4.03 -15.16
CA LYS A 27 -10.38 3.75 -16.49
C LYS A 27 -9.65 2.60 -17.18
N THR A 28 -8.33 2.54 -17.05
CA THR A 28 -7.51 1.45 -17.59
C THR A 28 -7.84 0.14 -16.87
N LEU A 29 -7.93 0.17 -15.53
CA LEU A 29 -8.29 -0.97 -14.70
C LEU A 29 -9.64 -1.58 -15.06
N VAL A 30 -10.68 -0.76 -15.25
CA VAL A 30 -12.03 -1.25 -15.56
C VAL A 30 -12.22 -1.66 -17.02
N SER A 31 -11.32 -1.26 -17.91
CA SER A 31 -11.41 -1.59 -19.35
C SER A 31 -11.02 -3.03 -19.70
N ASP A 32 -10.35 -3.73 -18.77
CA ASP A 32 -9.95 -5.12 -18.92
C ASP A 32 -10.40 -5.91 -17.68
N ASP A 33 -11.29 -6.88 -17.89
CA ASP A 33 -11.84 -7.71 -16.83
C ASP A 33 -10.79 -8.53 -16.08
N PHE A 34 -9.66 -8.82 -16.73
CA PHE A 34 -8.56 -9.62 -16.19
C PHE A 34 -7.30 -8.78 -15.93
N ALA A 35 -7.43 -7.45 -15.82
CA ALA A 35 -6.29 -6.56 -15.62
C ALA A 35 -5.48 -6.93 -14.37
N ARG A 36 -4.15 -7.01 -14.52
CA ARG A 36 -3.18 -7.35 -13.45
C ARG A 36 -3.41 -6.57 -12.15
N PHE A 37 -3.73 -5.29 -12.26
CA PHE A 37 -3.89 -4.40 -11.11
C PHE A 37 -5.20 -4.62 -10.32
N LYS A 38 -6.16 -5.41 -10.84
CA LYS A 38 -7.37 -5.82 -10.10
C LYS A 38 -7.06 -6.74 -8.92
N SER A 39 -5.87 -7.34 -8.90
CA SER A 39 -5.36 -8.06 -7.72
C SER A 39 -5.45 -7.25 -6.43
N TRP A 40 -5.31 -5.91 -6.49
CA TRP A 40 -5.52 -5.05 -5.33
C TRP A 40 -6.99 -5.01 -4.89
N GLU A 41 -7.94 -4.87 -5.83
CA GLU A 41 -9.38 -4.83 -5.52
C GLU A 41 -9.81 -6.12 -4.81
N HIS A 42 -9.44 -7.27 -5.38
CA HIS A 42 -9.75 -8.58 -4.80
C HIS A 42 -9.15 -8.78 -3.41
N CYS A 43 -7.89 -8.35 -3.22
CA CYS A 43 -7.23 -8.44 -1.92
C CYS A 43 -7.92 -7.54 -0.89
N TYR A 44 -8.08 -6.25 -1.21
CA TYR A 44 -8.69 -5.28 -0.31
C TYR A 44 -10.12 -5.68 0.08
N ALA A 45 -10.95 -6.09 -0.90
CA ALA A 45 -12.33 -6.43 -0.66
C ALA A 45 -12.49 -7.68 0.24
N MET A 46 -11.62 -8.67 0.07
CA MET A 46 -11.57 -9.86 0.94
C MET A 46 -11.15 -9.53 2.38
N PHE A 47 -10.14 -8.69 2.57
CA PHE A 47 -9.73 -8.25 3.91
C PHE A 47 -10.79 -7.37 4.55
N HIS A 48 -11.40 -6.46 3.78
CA HIS A 48 -12.50 -5.63 4.25
C HIS A 48 -13.66 -6.47 4.79
N ASP A 49 -14.09 -7.49 4.05
CA ASP A 49 -15.17 -8.39 4.48
C ASP A 49 -14.77 -9.20 5.72
N ALA A 50 -13.54 -9.69 5.79
CA ALA A 50 -13.05 -10.43 6.95
C ALA A 50 -13.03 -9.56 8.23
N ILE A 51 -12.57 -8.31 8.11
CA ILE A 51 -12.46 -7.35 9.21
C ILE A 51 -13.83 -6.85 9.69
N HIS A 52 -14.75 -6.57 8.77
CA HIS A 52 -16.05 -5.95 9.11
C HIS A 52 -17.18 -6.95 9.32
N ASN A 53 -17.18 -8.07 8.59
CA ASN A 53 -18.28 -9.03 8.57
C ASN A 53 -17.92 -10.34 9.30
N GLY A 54 -16.67 -10.50 9.77
CA GLY A 54 -16.24 -11.63 10.58
C GLY A 54 -16.10 -12.96 9.84
N LYS A 55 -16.21 -12.98 8.50
CA LYS A 55 -15.95 -14.17 7.69
C LYS A 55 -14.43 -14.33 7.51
N VAL A 56 -13.81 -15.05 8.44
CA VAL A 56 -12.36 -15.20 8.49
C VAL A 56 -11.93 -16.57 7.97
N ASP A 57 -11.25 -16.58 6.83
CA ASP A 57 -10.41 -17.70 6.39
C ASP A 57 -8.98 -17.20 6.18
N VAL A 58 -8.13 -17.49 7.17
CA VAL A 58 -6.72 -17.03 7.19
C VAL A 58 -5.92 -17.59 6.02
N ASP A 59 -6.20 -18.83 5.56
CA ASP A 59 -5.45 -19.44 4.46
C ASP A 59 -5.78 -18.72 3.13
N THR A 60 -7.07 -18.49 2.89
CA THR A 60 -7.55 -17.75 1.72
C THR A 60 -7.07 -16.29 1.73
N LEU A 61 -7.13 -15.60 2.88
CA LEU A 61 -6.60 -14.23 3.00
C LEU A 61 -5.09 -14.16 2.72
N ALA A 62 -4.32 -15.14 3.21
CA ALA A 62 -2.89 -15.23 2.94
C ALA A 62 -2.61 -15.44 1.45
N LEU A 63 -3.45 -16.23 0.75
CA LEU A 63 -3.35 -16.43 -0.69
C LEU A 63 -3.65 -15.15 -1.48
N HIS A 64 -4.72 -14.42 -1.13
CA HIS A 64 -5.04 -13.12 -1.75
C HIS A 64 -3.90 -12.11 -1.55
N LEU A 65 -3.36 -12.03 -0.33
CA LEU A 65 -2.23 -11.17 -0.03
C LEU A 65 -0.98 -11.55 -0.84
N ALA A 66 -0.65 -12.84 -0.94
CA ALA A 66 0.47 -13.31 -1.76
C ALA A 66 0.30 -12.93 -3.23
N PHE A 67 -0.89 -13.16 -3.80
CA PHE A 67 -1.15 -12.87 -5.20
C PHE A 67 -1.11 -11.37 -5.52
N TYR A 68 -1.66 -10.53 -4.65
CA TYR A 68 -1.50 -9.08 -4.73
C TYR A 68 -0.01 -8.70 -4.69
N LEU A 69 0.72 -9.14 -3.67
CA LEU A 69 2.15 -8.81 -3.54
C LEU A 69 2.98 -9.29 -4.76
N ALA A 70 2.68 -10.47 -5.31
CA ALA A 70 3.32 -10.98 -6.52
C ALA A 70 2.99 -10.12 -7.75
N SER A 71 1.71 -9.78 -7.94
CA SER A 71 1.23 -8.92 -9.02
C SER A 71 1.81 -7.52 -8.94
N TRP A 72 2.33 -7.09 -7.79
CA TRP A 72 2.95 -5.79 -7.58
C TRP A 72 4.47 -5.86 -7.30
N GLY A 73 5.10 -6.96 -7.73
CA GLY A 73 6.55 -7.07 -7.86
C GLY A 73 7.32 -7.45 -6.59
N MET A 74 6.67 -8.01 -5.56
CA MET A 74 7.35 -8.40 -4.31
C MET A 74 7.93 -9.81 -4.32
N TYR A 75 7.49 -10.67 -5.26
CA TYR A 75 7.97 -12.04 -5.45
C TYR A 75 8.97 -12.14 -6.61
N ARG A 76 10.00 -11.28 -6.60
CA ARG A 76 11.05 -11.28 -7.63
C ARG A 76 12.39 -10.82 -7.09
N GLY A 77 13.43 -10.98 -7.91
CA GLY A 77 14.79 -10.54 -7.58
C GLY A 77 15.31 -11.21 -6.31
N SER A 78 15.96 -10.42 -5.44
CA SER A 78 16.57 -10.89 -4.20
C SER A 78 15.63 -10.88 -2.98
N SER A 79 14.32 -10.71 -3.20
CA SER A 79 13.32 -10.76 -2.13
C SER A 79 13.29 -12.15 -1.49
N PHE A 80 13.35 -12.22 -0.15
CA PHE A 80 13.26 -13.50 0.56
C PHE A 80 11.93 -14.21 0.31
N LEU A 81 10.87 -13.47 -0.05
CA LEU A 81 9.55 -14.02 -0.42
C LEU A 81 9.62 -14.96 -1.63
N LEU A 82 10.60 -14.79 -2.53
CA LEU A 82 10.75 -15.66 -3.71
C LEU A 82 11.00 -17.13 -3.33
N SER A 83 11.56 -17.37 -2.15
CA SER A 83 11.83 -18.71 -1.61
C SER A 83 10.73 -19.24 -0.67
N GLN A 84 9.59 -18.54 -0.60
CA GLN A 84 8.52 -18.86 0.34
C GLN A 84 7.19 -19.06 -0.39
N ASP A 85 6.37 -19.98 0.12
CA ASP A 85 4.98 -20.08 -0.32
C ASP A 85 4.10 -18.99 0.31
N TYR A 86 2.84 -18.91 -0.12
CA TYR A 86 1.87 -17.91 0.35
C TYR A 86 1.59 -17.98 1.86
N LYS A 87 1.82 -19.13 2.52
CA LYS A 87 1.55 -19.32 3.95
C LYS A 87 2.50 -18.54 4.84
N VAL A 88 3.61 -18.03 4.29
CA VAL A 88 4.49 -17.08 4.99
C VAL A 88 3.72 -15.88 5.53
N HIS A 89 2.57 -15.52 4.93
CA HIS A 89 1.77 -14.38 5.33
C HIS A 89 0.75 -14.66 6.44
N LYS A 90 0.49 -15.92 6.81
CA LYS A 90 -0.58 -16.25 7.78
C LYS A 90 -0.49 -15.46 9.08
N LYS A 91 0.72 -15.31 9.62
CA LYS A 91 0.89 -14.56 10.87
C LYS A 91 0.60 -13.07 10.71
N VAL A 92 0.94 -12.50 9.55
CA VAL A 92 0.59 -11.11 9.22
C VAL A 92 -0.92 -10.94 9.10
N VAL A 93 -1.60 -11.90 8.48
CA VAL A 93 -3.07 -11.92 8.41
C VAL A 93 -3.69 -11.94 9.81
N GLU A 94 -3.20 -12.79 10.71
CA GLU A 94 -3.68 -12.82 12.10
C GLU A 94 -3.49 -11.47 12.81
N ILE A 95 -2.34 -10.81 12.63
CA ILE A 95 -2.07 -9.49 13.20
C ILE A 95 -3.05 -8.45 12.63
N LEU A 96 -3.26 -8.44 11.30
CA LEU A 96 -4.16 -7.51 10.62
C LEU A 96 -5.62 -7.64 11.07
N LEU A 97 -6.05 -8.86 11.45
CA LEU A 97 -7.43 -9.13 11.87
C LEU A 97 -7.71 -8.78 13.34
N GLU A 98 -6.71 -8.31 14.10
CA GLU A 98 -6.94 -7.94 15.49
C GLU A 98 -7.93 -6.77 15.61
N PRO A 99 -8.94 -6.85 16.51
CA PRO A 99 -10.02 -5.86 16.59
C PRO A 99 -9.56 -4.41 16.74
N LYS A 100 -8.41 -4.17 17.40
CA LYS A 100 -7.87 -2.83 17.62
C LYS A 100 -7.42 -2.12 16.35
N TYR A 101 -7.18 -2.85 15.26
CA TYR A 101 -6.78 -2.28 13.96
C TYR A 101 -7.96 -2.14 12.99
N ARG A 102 -9.17 -2.59 13.38
CA ARG A 102 -10.37 -2.56 12.53
C ARG A 102 -10.60 -1.21 11.88
N ASP A 103 -10.49 -0.14 12.67
CA ASP A 103 -10.78 1.23 12.25
C ASP A 103 -9.74 1.81 11.27
N LEU A 104 -8.65 1.09 10.98
CA LEU A 104 -7.72 1.46 9.89
C LEU A 104 -8.23 1.00 8.53
N CYS A 105 -9.03 -0.07 8.45
CA CYS A 105 -9.49 -0.63 7.18
C CYS A 105 -10.49 0.33 6.51
N GLY A 106 -10.13 0.86 5.33
CA GLY A 106 -10.94 1.82 4.60
C GLY A 106 -11.04 3.20 5.27
N ALA A 107 -10.16 3.50 6.23
CA ALA A 107 -10.20 4.73 6.99
C ALA A 107 -10.04 5.98 6.11
N THR A 108 -10.83 7.01 6.40
CA THR A 108 -10.60 8.36 5.85
C THR A 108 -9.30 8.95 6.41
N CYS A 109 -8.71 9.92 5.72
CA CYS A 109 -7.54 10.68 6.16
C CYS A 109 -7.71 11.27 7.59
N LYS A 110 -8.93 11.71 7.96
CA LYS A 110 -9.22 12.18 9.33
C LYS A 110 -9.19 11.04 10.35
N GLN A 111 -9.74 9.87 10.01
CA GLN A 111 -9.69 8.70 10.89
C GLN A 111 -8.25 8.18 11.03
N ILE A 112 -7.48 8.14 9.95
CA ILE A 112 -6.05 7.78 9.97
C ILE A 112 -5.29 8.71 10.91
N GLN A 113 -5.55 10.02 10.87
CA GLN A 113 -4.94 10.98 11.79
C GLN A 113 -5.21 10.63 13.27
N SER A 114 -6.43 10.21 13.59
CA SER A 114 -6.80 9.77 14.95
C SER A 114 -6.27 8.39 15.33
N GLN A 115 -5.93 7.54 14.34
CA GLN A 115 -5.46 6.17 14.53
C GLN A 115 -3.94 6.03 14.28
N MET A 116 -3.20 7.14 14.30
CA MET A 116 -1.78 7.17 13.96
C MET A 116 -0.98 6.18 14.81
N ASP A 117 -1.23 6.11 16.11
CA ASP A 117 -0.50 5.17 16.98
C ASP A 117 -0.81 3.70 16.67
N ASN A 118 -2.06 3.37 16.39
CA ASN A 118 -2.44 2.02 15.94
C ASN A 118 -1.80 1.67 14.59
N LEU A 119 -1.70 2.63 13.66
CA LEU A 119 -1.03 2.44 12.36
C LEU A 119 0.44 2.09 12.53
N TRP A 120 1.17 2.81 13.40
CA TRP A 120 2.60 2.56 13.59
C TRP A 120 2.86 1.31 14.43
N GLU A 121 2.03 1.03 15.44
CA GLU A 121 2.11 -0.24 16.17
C GLU A 121 1.89 -1.44 15.23
N LEU A 122 0.90 -1.38 14.34
CA LEU A 122 0.66 -2.39 13.32
C LEU A 122 1.85 -2.53 12.38
N THR A 123 2.39 -1.40 11.91
CA THR A 123 3.56 -1.33 11.03
C THR A 123 4.76 -2.05 11.65
N ASP A 124 5.06 -1.76 12.91
CA ASP A 124 6.20 -2.35 13.62
C ASP A 124 6.04 -3.86 13.80
N ARG A 125 4.84 -4.33 14.12
CA ARG A 125 4.56 -5.78 14.27
C ARG A 125 4.68 -6.56 12.97
N ILE A 126 4.20 -6.00 11.86
CA ILE A 126 4.37 -6.62 10.54
C ILE A 126 5.86 -6.64 10.16
N LYS A 127 6.58 -5.54 10.43
CA LYS A 127 8.01 -5.42 10.15
C LYS A 127 8.84 -6.42 10.96
N GLU A 128 8.56 -6.54 12.26
CA GLU A 128 9.20 -7.52 13.15
C GLU A 128 9.01 -8.94 12.63
N TYR A 129 7.77 -9.32 12.29
CA TYR A 129 7.49 -10.66 11.78
C TYR A 129 8.28 -10.98 10.50
N TYR A 130 8.21 -10.11 9.49
CA TYR A 130 8.94 -10.36 8.24
C TYR A 130 10.44 -10.32 8.43
N HIS A 131 10.95 -9.51 9.35
CA HIS A 131 12.38 -9.46 9.66
C HIS A 131 12.84 -10.80 10.24
N SER A 132 12.11 -11.35 11.20
CA SER A 132 12.38 -12.67 11.76
C SER A 132 12.29 -13.78 10.70
N ARG A 133 11.28 -13.74 9.82
CA ARG A 133 11.13 -14.71 8.73
C ARG A 133 12.30 -14.65 7.75
N ARG A 134 12.68 -13.45 7.31
CA ARG A 134 13.83 -13.25 6.43
C ARG A 134 15.11 -13.79 7.04
N TYR A 135 15.35 -13.50 8.33
CA TYR A 135 16.54 -13.99 9.03
C TYR A 135 16.62 -15.53 9.01
N ILE A 136 15.49 -16.22 9.26
CA ILE A 136 15.42 -17.68 9.20
C ILE A 136 15.73 -18.20 7.80
N VAL A 137 15.15 -17.59 6.77
CA VAL A 137 15.36 -17.97 5.37
C VAL A 137 16.81 -17.77 4.95
N GLU A 138 17.38 -16.59 5.20
CA GLU A 138 18.76 -16.28 4.83
C GLU A 138 19.76 -17.18 5.57
N LYS A 139 19.49 -17.50 6.84
CA LYS A 139 20.31 -18.45 7.61
C LYS A 139 20.30 -19.85 6.99
N ALA A 140 19.15 -20.33 6.54
CA ALA A 140 19.02 -21.62 5.87
C ALA A 140 19.75 -21.63 4.51
N GLN A 141 19.63 -20.56 3.73
CA GLN A 141 20.32 -20.40 2.44
C GLN A 141 21.85 -20.38 2.60
N ILE A 142 22.35 -19.71 3.64
CA ILE A 142 23.79 -19.70 3.96
C ILE A 142 24.26 -21.10 4.34
N ALA A 143 23.51 -21.82 5.17
CA ALA A 143 23.84 -23.20 5.54
C ALA A 143 23.82 -24.17 4.33
N ALA A 144 22.99 -23.89 3.33
CA ALA A 144 22.89 -24.66 2.08
C ALA A 144 23.92 -24.24 1.01
N GLY A 145 24.70 -23.17 1.24
CA GLY A 145 25.66 -22.65 0.26
C GLY A 145 25.01 -21.89 -0.91
N GLU A 146 23.74 -21.54 -0.81
CA GLU A 146 22.98 -20.77 -1.83
C GLU A 146 23.22 -19.26 -1.73
N ARG A 147 23.86 -18.82 -0.64
CA ARG A 147 24.10 -17.41 -0.29
C ARG A 147 25.37 -17.28 0.56
N ASP A 148 26.22 -16.29 0.24
CA ASP A 148 27.48 -16.10 0.98
C ASP A 148 27.30 -15.37 2.33
N LYS A 149 26.32 -14.46 2.42
CA LYS A 149 26.14 -13.59 3.59
C LYS A 149 24.70 -13.13 3.77
N PHE A 150 24.37 -12.77 5.01
CA PHE A 150 23.13 -12.08 5.34
C PHE A 150 23.03 -10.75 4.59
N THR A 151 21.80 -10.37 4.25
CA THR A 151 21.57 -9.05 3.70
C THR A 151 21.59 -8.02 4.81
N ALA A 152 22.36 -6.95 4.63
CA ALA A 152 22.50 -5.90 5.65
C ALA A 152 21.31 -4.93 5.73
N SER A 153 20.37 -4.97 4.77
CA SER A 153 19.20 -4.09 4.75
C SER A 153 18.05 -4.66 5.56
N ASP A 154 17.33 -3.79 6.28
CA ASP A 154 16.07 -4.15 6.94
C ASP A 154 15.02 -4.63 5.92
N VAL A 155 13.94 -5.24 6.42
CA VAL A 155 12.75 -5.46 5.60
C VAL A 155 12.30 -4.13 5.03
N SER A 156 12.14 -4.08 3.71
CA SER A 156 11.83 -2.84 3.02
C SER A 156 10.50 -2.28 3.48
N ASP A 157 10.47 -0.99 3.81
CA ASP A 157 9.25 -0.24 4.07
C ASP A 157 8.26 -0.30 2.88
N ILE A 158 8.74 -0.62 1.66
CA ILE A 158 7.92 -0.91 0.49
C ILE A 158 7.05 -2.15 0.70
N LEU A 159 7.60 -3.24 1.28
CA LEU A 159 6.82 -4.44 1.58
C LEU A 159 5.71 -4.11 2.59
N ILE A 160 6.07 -3.39 3.66
CA ILE A 160 5.13 -3.08 4.75
C ILE A 160 4.01 -2.17 4.26
N SER A 161 4.36 -1.09 3.55
CA SER A 161 3.36 -0.17 2.98
C SER A 161 2.48 -0.85 1.91
N LYS A 162 3.02 -1.77 1.08
CA LYS A 162 2.20 -2.57 0.15
C LYS A 162 1.24 -3.48 0.91
N VAL A 163 1.68 -4.17 1.97
CA VAL A 163 0.77 -4.98 2.80
C VAL A 163 -0.37 -4.13 3.36
N LEU A 164 -0.07 -2.96 3.93
CA LEU A 164 -1.09 -2.06 4.47
C LEU A 164 -2.01 -1.51 3.37
N MET A 165 -1.49 -1.15 2.20
CA MET A 165 -2.31 -0.71 1.05
C MET A 165 -3.23 -1.83 0.54
N GLY A 166 -2.70 -3.04 0.34
CA GLY A 166 -3.46 -4.17 -0.22
C GLY A 166 -4.51 -4.75 0.73
N THR A 167 -4.37 -4.54 2.04
CA THR A 167 -5.25 -5.15 3.05
C THR A 167 -6.14 -4.13 3.76
N MET A 168 -5.58 -3.00 4.18
CA MET A 168 -6.28 -1.96 4.93
C MET A 168 -6.65 -0.75 4.07
N GLY A 169 -5.90 -0.48 2.99
CA GLY A 169 -6.08 0.73 2.19
C GLY A 169 -5.79 2.04 2.95
N CYS A 170 -5.07 1.95 4.08
CA CYS A 170 -4.89 3.05 5.03
C CYS A 170 -3.63 3.90 4.79
N VAL A 171 -2.73 3.46 3.92
CA VAL A 171 -1.54 4.21 3.47
C VAL A 171 -1.23 3.84 2.02
N PRO A 172 -0.63 4.74 1.21
CA PRO A 172 -0.12 4.43 -0.12
C PRO A 172 0.95 3.33 -0.11
N ALA A 173 1.12 2.62 -1.23
CA ALA A 173 2.29 1.78 -1.43
C ALA A 173 3.49 2.69 -1.73
N TYR A 174 4.48 2.75 -0.82
CA TYR A 174 5.67 3.61 -0.97
C TYR A 174 6.68 3.04 -1.98
N ASP A 175 6.21 2.46 -3.08
CA ASP A 175 7.09 2.00 -4.14
C ASP A 175 7.69 3.16 -4.96
N ARG A 176 8.45 2.80 -5.99
CA ARG A 176 9.23 3.76 -6.77
C ARG A 176 8.34 4.84 -7.39
N PHE A 177 7.28 4.47 -8.09
CA PHE A 177 6.48 5.44 -8.85
C PHE A 177 5.68 6.34 -7.93
N PHE A 178 5.08 5.80 -6.85
CA PHE A 178 4.43 6.64 -5.85
C PHE A 178 5.43 7.63 -5.22
N THR A 179 6.59 7.13 -4.80
CA THR A 179 7.64 7.92 -4.16
C THR A 179 8.19 9.01 -5.08
N GLU A 180 8.34 8.72 -6.38
CA GLU A 180 8.73 9.72 -7.39
C GLU A 180 7.64 10.77 -7.58
N GLY A 181 6.36 10.36 -7.71
CA GLY A 181 5.22 11.26 -7.90
C GLY A 181 5.03 12.26 -6.75
N VAL A 182 5.12 11.81 -5.50
CA VAL A 182 4.99 12.71 -4.34
C VAL A 182 6.17 13.65 -4.18
N LYS A 183 7.37 13.27 -4.66
CA LYS A 183 8.56 14.14 -4.67
C LYS A 183 8.46 15.19 -5.77
N LEU A 184 7.98 14.80 -6.95
CA LEU A 184 7.78 15.69 -8.09
C LEU A 184 6.80 16.82 -7.75
N THR A 185 5.70 16.49 -7.08
CA THR A 185 4.66 17.44 -6.67
C THR A 185 4.95 18.16 -5.36
N GLY A 186 5.89 17.66 -4.56
CA GLY A 186 6.18 18.18 -3.23
C GLY A 186 5.09 17.91 -2.19
N ALA A 187 4.15 16.99 -2.48
CA ALA A 187 3.08 16.59 -1.58
C ALA A 187 3.65 16.02 -0.27
N THR A 188 4.70 15.19 -0.35
CA THR A 188 5.36 14.64 0.83
C THR A 188 6.82 14.27 0.56
N THR A 189 7.53 13.71 1.55
CA THR A 189 8.96 13.38 1.48
C THR A 189 9.27 12.13 0.63
N GLY A 190 8.27 11.28 0.41
CA GLY A 190 8.44 9.98 -0.25
C GLY A 190 9.19 8.95 0.63
N GLN A 191 9.14 9.11 1.95
CA GLN A 191 9.64 8.13 2.91
C GLN A 191 8.47 7.62 3.75
N PHE A 192 8.39 6.32 3.98
CA PHE A 192 7.30 5.77 4.79
C PHE A 192 7.56 6.05 6.29
N ASN A 193 7.07 7.19 6.77
CA ASN A 193 7.20 7.63 8.16
C ASN A 193 6.03 8.55 8.56
N ARG A 194 5.89 8.83 9.88
CA ARG A 194 4.76 9.65 10.38
C ARG A 194 4.62 11.00 9.67
N PRO A 195 5.70 11.82 9.57
CA PRO A 195 5.59 13.12 8.89
C PRO A 195 5.14 13.00 7.44
N SER A 196 5.50 11.90 6.76
CA SER A 196 5.08 11.72 5.39
C SER A 196 3.58 11.46 5.26
N ILE A 197 3.02 10.62 6.14
CA ILE A 197 1.58 10.32 6.21
C ILE A 197 0.78 11.56 6.62
N GLU A 198 1.26 12.32 7.61
CA GLU A 198 0.63 13.57 8.04
C GLU A 198 0.50 14.57 6.88
N ARG A 199 1.57 14.74 6.08
CA ARG A 199 1.51 15.62 4.90
C ARG A 199 0.57 15.12 3.80
N LEU A 200 0.44 13.80 3.62
CA LEU A 200 -0.53 13.24 2.68
C LEU A 200 -1.96 13.49 3.15
N ILE A 201 -2.21 13.40 4.47
CA ILE A 201 -3.50 13.76 5.07
C ILE A 201 -3.77 15.25 4.83
N GLU A 202 -2.83 16.13 5.14
CA GLU A 202 -2.96 17.58 4.89
C GLU A 202 -3.23 17.87 3.41
N PHE A 203 -2.49 17.24 2.50
CA PHE A 203 -2.68 17.35 1.05
C PHE A 203 -4.09 16.93 0.65
N TYR A 204 -4.56 15.77 1.10
CA TYR A 204 -5.93 15.34 0.83
C TYR A 204 -6.96 16.34 1.35
N GLN A 205 -6.83 16.78 2.61
CA GLN A 205 -7.81 17.68 3.23
C GLN A 205 -7.87 19.05 2.53
N GLY A 206 -6.74 19.55 2.04
CA GLY A 206 -6.67 20.80 1.27
C GLY A 206 -7.49 20.76 -0.03
N TYR A 207 -7.65 19.57 -0.63
CA TYR A 207 -8.32 19.37 -1.92
C TYR A 207 -9.48 18.37 -1.87
N HIS A 208 -10.01 18.07 -0.68
CA HIS A 208 -10.97 16.98 -0.47
C HIS A 208 -12.17 17.04 -1.42
N LYS A 209 -12.72 18.23 -1.72
CA LYS A 209 -13.85 18.37 -2.66
C LYS A 209 -13.54 17.77 -4.03
N GLN A 210 -12.33 17.98 -4.56
CA GLN A 210 -11.92 17.47 -5.87
C GLN A 210 -11.71 15.96 -5.83
N PHE A 211 -11.06 15.46 -4.77
CA PHE A 211 -10.77 14.03 -4.61
C PHE A 211 -12.03 13.22 -4.29
N ASP A 212 -12.91 13.70 -3.42
CA ASP A 212 -14.15 13.02 -3.04
C ASP A 212 -15.09 12.88 -4.26
N MET A 213 -15.21 13.92 -5.11
CA MET A 213 -15.98 13.84 -6.37
C MET A 213 -15.50 12.75 -7.33
N VAL A 214 -14.21 12.41 -7.29
CA VAL A 214 -13.63 11.34 -8.12
C VAL A 214 -13.90 9.98 -7.48
N LEU A 215 -13.70 9.86 -6.16
CA LEU A 215 -13.99 8.63 -5.41
C LEU A 215 -15.46 8.20 -5.52
N GLU A 216 -16.40 9.14 -5.51
CA GLU A 216 -17.84 8.86 -5.63
C GLU A 216 -18.21 8.16 -6.95
N LYS A 217 -17.36 8.24 -7.98
CA LYS A 217 -17.55 7.59 -9.29
C LYS A 217 -16.84 6.23 -9.38
N MET A 218 -16.13 5.83 -8.34
CA MET A 218 -15.32 4.61 -8.30
C MET A 218 -15.88 3.65 -7.24
N SER A 219 -15.73 2.36 -7.49
CA SER A 219 -16.16 1.33 -6.53
C SER A 219 -15.32 0.09 -6.70
N VAL A 220 -14.82 -0.45 -5.58
CA VAL A 220 -14.10 -1.72 -5.56
C VAL A 220 -15.11 -2.85 -5.75
N GLU A 221 -14.90 -3.65 -6.79
CA GLU A 221 -15.78 -4.76 -7.19
C GLU A 221 -17.27 -4.37 -7.35
N GLY A 222 -17.56 -3.09 -7.63
CA GLY A 222 -18.95 -2.60 -7.75
C GLY A 222 -19.72 -2.48 -6.42
N ARG A 223 -19.07 -2.67 -5.27
CA ARG A 223 -19.76 -2.82 -3.97
C ARG A 223 -19.16 -2.05 -2.80
N LEU A 224 -17.86 -1.75 -2.82
CA LEU A 224 -17.19 -1.04 -1.73
C LEU A 224 -16.65 0.32 -2.20
N PRO A 225 -16.62 1.34 -1.34
CA PRO A 225 -15.96 2.60 -1.67
C PRO A 225 -14.45 2.40 -1.78
N TYR A 226 -13.81 3.16 -2.67
CA TYR A 226 -12.36 3.24 -2.71
C TYR A 226 -11.82 4.03 -1.50
N PRO A 227 -10.74 3.58 -0.84
CA PRO A 227 -10.10 4.33 0.24
C PRO A 227 -9.48 5.65 -0.26
N GLN A 228 -9.48 6.68 0.60
CA GLN A 228 -8.88 7.99 0.27
C GLN A 228 -7.39 7.88 -0.07
N MET A 229 -6.64 7.06 0.69
CA MET A 229 -5.23 6.81 0.40
C MET A 229 -5.00 6.02 -0.88
N LYS A 230 -5.98 5.22 -1.33
CA LYS A 230 -5.89 4.54 -2.62
C LYS A 230 -6.02 5.52 -3.79
N LEU A 231 -6.84 6.56 -3.69
CA LEU A 231 -6.88 7.61 -4.71
C LEU A 231 -5.52 8.29 -4.86
N LEU A 232 -4.89 8.68 -3.74
CA LEU A 232 -3.56 9.30 -3.78
C LEU A 232 -2.52 8.34 -4.37
N ASP A 233 -2.54 7.07 -3.96
CA ASP A 233 -1.69 6.02 -4.50
C ASP A 233 -1.83 5.90 -6.02
N MET A 234 -3.05 5.71 -6.54
CA MET A 234 -3.31 5.62 -7.98
C MET A 234 -2.82 6.86 -8.73
N GLY A 235 -3.15 8.05 -8.21
CA GLY A 235 -2.79 9.32 -8.85
C GLY A 235 -1.28 9.51 -8.95
N PHE A 236 -0.58 9.50 -7.81
CA PHE A 236 0.88 9.72 -7.80
C PHE A 236 1.65 8.59 -8.51
N TRP A 237 1.19 7.34 -8.38
CA TRP A 237 1.80 6.23 -9.09
C TRP A 237 1.65 6.39 -10.61
N GLN A 238 0.45 6.74 -11.09
CA GLN A 238 0.18 6.87 -12.53
C GLN A 238 0.89 8.07 -13.17
N MET A 239 1.26 9.09 -12.41
CA MET A 239 2.09 10.22 -12.88
C MET A 239 3.48 9.77 -13.33
N CYS A 240 4.07 8.79 -12.64
CA CYS A 240 5.44 8.35 -12.89
C CYS A 240 5.52 6.94 -13.50
N TYR A 241 4.38 6.29 -13.73
CA TYR A 241 4.34 4.96 -14.31
C TYR A 241 4.66 4.97 -15.82
N GLU A 242 5.69 4.21 -16.19
CA GLU A 242 6.05 3.94 -17.58
C GLU A 242 5.71 2.48 -17.93
N PRO A 243 4.92 2.20 -18.98
CA PRO A 243 4.65 0.82 -19.40
C PRO A 243 5.94 0.04 -19.68
N GLY A 244 6.08 -1.16 -19.09
CA GLY A 244 7.25 -2.03 -19.24
C GLY A 244 8.41 -1.75 -18.28
N SER A 245 8.35 -0.70 -17.45
CA SER A 245 9.41 -0.36 -16.48
C SER A 245 9.39 -1.19 -15.18
N GLU A 246 8.44 -2.12 -15.07
CA GLU A 246 8.31 -3.03 -13.93
C GLU A 246 8.89 -4.42 -14.16
N GLU A 247 9.53 -4.73 -15.28
CA GLU A 247 10.18 -6.03 -15.49
C GLU A 247 11.48 -6.19 -14.69
#